data_AF-X1FAB2-F1
#
_entry.id   AF-X1FAB2-F1
#
_cell.length_a   1.000
_cell.length_b   1.000
_cell.length_c   1.000
_cell.angle_alpha   90.00
_cell.angle_beta   90.00
_cell.angle_gamma   90.00
#
_symmetry.space_group_name_H-M   'P 1'
#
loop_
_entity.id
_entity.type
_entity.pdbx_description
1 polymer ?
#
loop_
_entity_poly.entity_id
_entity_poly.type
_entity_poly.pdbx_seq_one_letter_code
_entity_poly.pdbx_strand_id
1 'polypeptide(L)'
;GNGTRTTRLCLNQWMTITGNIGPEYGIGHYVGHVTDAPVLILKSCTGNRSLGWDLLPPGSERYEYEGKIYAGYKDSPESWDKGTVPKPIGWYAGMQYDGDVARAKTVLANLANYYPGAKGFEIAGFFFWQGDKDRYNAGHAGRYEQNLVHFIKTLRKDFNAPSAKFVVATLGQTRKGAGGNEGLILNAQLAVDGRSGKYKEFAGNVASVYSKPFCHGGSSSGHYGGNAETYMDVGEAMGRAMAAMIGSTKGSDTRDAGPLPEGLDEKTISRRLRPALGALSHRNYWAVEPMLDRLEKTNQQLQAKPNADQAILQAELQAIQTIRAFVDEQVTGAFERIKSYVSAGNLYRAKQLVIEYNRYFRGIEKYETPIAKLQQAFLKDPYKTTIQQGAQFYQLLANAQRVRTPRTIDLLAKFAERVGDTAYGKAANAAVAALNKDPKVELDGDTLVAGDQ
;
A
#
# COMPACT_ATOMS: atom_id res chain seq x y z
N GLY A 1 11.81 -27.73 -4.38
CA GLY A 1 11.90 -26.27 -4.30
C GLY A 1 12.74 -25.75 -5.43
N ASN A 2 12.55 -24.50 -5.84
CA ASN A 2 13.31 -23.94 -6.97
C ASN A 2 14.72 -23.49 -6.62
N GLY A 3 15.10 -23.39 -5.33
CA GLY A 3 16.49 -23.18 -4.87
C GLY A 3 17.32 -22.35 -5.84
N THR A 4 18.39 -22.95 -6.37
CA THR A 4 19.28 -22.39 -7.40
C THR A 4 18.95 -22.80 -8.83
N ARG A 5 17.79 -23.42 -9.09
CA ARG A 5 17.38 -23.83 -10.45
C ARG A 5 17.27 -22.62 -11.38
N THR A 6 17.49 -22.87 -12.67
CA THR A 6 17.47 -21.88 -13.74
C THR A 6 16.22 -21.03 -13.71
N THR A 7 16.38 -19.73 -13.95
CA THR A 7 15.27 -18.77 -14.03
C THR A 7 14.26 -19.21 -15.08
N ARG A 8 13.02 -19.44 -14.66
CA ARG A 8 11.88 -19.68 -15.55
C ARG A 8 10.87 -18.57 -15.33
N LEU A 9 10.48 -17.89 -16.41
CA LEU A 9 9.33 -16.99 -16.39
C LEU A 9 8.07 -17.84 -16.21
N CYS A 10 7.44 -17.77 -15.04
CA CYS A 10 6.20 -18.49 -14.79
C CYS A 10 5.00 -17.72 -15.36
N LEU A 11 4.90 -16.43 -15.07
CA LEU A 11 3.80 -15.55 -15.48
C LEU A 11 4.34 -14.15 -15.80
N ASN A 12 3.87 -13.56 -16.90
CA ASN A 12 4.04 -12.14 -17.22
C ASN A 12 2.68 -11.58 -17.66
N GLN A 13 1.90 -11.09 -16.69
CA GLN A 13 0.47 -10.84 -16.88
C GLN A 13 0.07 -9.38 -16.75
N TRP A 14 1.04 -8.46 -16.58
CA TRP A 14 0.76 -7.01 -16.50
C TRP A 14 -0.36 -6.67 -15.51
N MET A 15 -0.33 -7.28 -14.32
CA MET A 15 -1.37 -7.11 -13.29
C MET A 15 -2.78 -7.56 -13.70
N THR A 16 -2.90 -8.46 -14.68
CA THR A 16 -4.16 -9.13 -15.06
C THR A 16 -4.39 -10.37 -14.23
N ILE A 17 -5.55 -10.48 -13.59
CA ILE A 17 -5.96 -11.66 -12.82
C ILE A 17 -6.42 -12.77 -13.77
N THR A 18 -5.74 -13.92 -13.78
CA THR A 18 -6.13 -15.08 -14.60
C THR A 18 -6.23 -16.39 -13.80
N GLY A 19 -6.20 -16.33 -12.47
CA GLY A 19 -6.16 -17.51 -11.60
C GLY A 19 -6.02 -17.13 -10.13
N ASN A 20 -5.33 -17.96 -9.35
CA ASN A 20 -5.06 -17.68 -7.94
C ASN A 20 -4.39 -16.31 -7.77
N ILE A 21 -4.86 -15.54 -6.80
CA ILE A 21 -4.29 -14.24 -6.48
C ILE A 21 -3.41 -14.31 -5.24
N GLY A 22 -2.35 -13.50 -5.21
CA GLY A 22 -1.67 -13.13 -3.98
C GLY A 22 -1.86 -11.64 -3.65
N PRO A 23 -1.06 -11.10 -2.72
CA PRO A 23 -1.19 -9.70 -2.30
C PRO A 23 -0.75 -8.69 -3.37
N GLU A 24 -0.12 -9.14 -4.46
CA GLU A 24 0.48 -8.27 -5.48
C GLU A 24 -0.51 -7.26 -6.08
N TYR A 25 -1.77 -7.65 -6.29
CA TYR A 25 -2.77 -6.78 -6.90
C TYR A 25 -3.16 -5.61 -6.00
N GLY A 26 -3.44 -5.90 -4.73
CA GLY A 26 -3.68 -4.86 -3.72
C GLY A 26 -2.46 -3.95 -3.55
N ILE A 27 -1.25 -4.52 -3.52
CA ILE A 27 0.00 -3.76 -3.44
C ILE A 27 0.13 -2.80 -4.63
N GLY A 28 0.02 -3.33 -5.85
CA GLY A 28 0.23 -2.58 -7.09
C GLY A 28 -0.76 -1.45 -7.28
N HIS A 29 -2.00 -1.63 -6.82
CA HIS A 29 -3.02 -0.58 -6.89
C HIS A 29 -2.60 0.69 -6.14
N TYR A 30 -2.08 0.57 -4.91
CA TYR A 30 -1.67 1.76 -4.15
C TYR A 30 -0.31 2.30 -4.58
N VAL A 31 0.67 1.43 -4.84
CA VAL A 31 2.02 1.88 -5.19
C VAL A 31 2.03 2.55 -6.57
N GLY A 32 1.18 2.08 -7.50
CA GLY A 32 1.03 2.70 -8.83
C GLY A 32 0.45 4.13 -8.81
N HIS A 33 -0.12 4.58 -7.69
CA HIS A 33 -0.70 5.91 -7.54
C HIS A 33 0.20 6.93 -6.85
N VAL A 34 1.40 6.55 -6.39
CA VAL A 34 2.32 7.47 -5.66
C VAL A 34 3.56 7.85 -6.46
N THR A 35 3.62 7.45 -7.74
CA THR A 35 4.73 7.74 -8.63
C THR A 35 4.25 7.88 -10.07
N ASP A 36 4.80 8.86 -10.79
CA ASP A 36 4.58 9.03 -12.23
C ASP A 36 5.32 7.96 -13.05
N ALA A 37 6.41 7.41 -12.49
CA ALA A 37 7.13 6.32 -13.11
C ALA A 37 6.30 5.02 -13.05
N PRO A 38 6.28 4.20 -14.12
CA PRO A 38 5.60 2.92 -14.10
C PRO A 38 6.12 1.99 -13.01
N VAL A 39 5.22 1.21 -12.40
CA VAL A 39 5.56 0.28 -11.32
C VAL A 39 5.67 -1.15 -11.85
N LEU A 40 6.80 -1.79 -11.59
CA LEU A 40 7.03 -3.22 -11.84
C LEU A 40 7.10 -3.96 -10.50
N ILE A 41 6.21 -4.93 -10.31
CA ILE A 41 6.25 -5.84 -9.15
C ILE A 41 6.95 -7.14 -9.55
N LEU A 42 8.06 -7.43 -8.87
CA LEU A 42 8.78 -8.70 -9.00
C LEU A 42 8.38 -9.65 -7.88
N LYS A 43 7.56 -10.66 -8.22
CA LYS A 43 7.11 -11.67 -7.27
C LYS A 43 8.08 -12.86 -7.24
N SER A 44 8.86 -12.98 -6.17
CA SER A 44 9.72 -14.14 -5.90
C SER A 44 9.30 -14.84 -4.61
N CYS A 45 8.07 -15.37 -4.60
CA CYS A 45 7.50 -16.03 -3.43
C CYS A 45 7.45 -17.55 -3.66
N THR A 46 7.95 -18.33 -2.69
CA THR A 46 7.88 -19.79 -2.72
C THR A 46 7.28 -20.29 -1.41
N GLY A 47 6.25 -21.14 -1.48
CA GLY A 47 5.60 -21.72 -0.31
C GLY A 47 6.53 -22.62 0.52
N ASN A 48 6.18 -22.81 1.80
CA ASN A 48 6.88 -23.69 2.74
C ASN A 48 8.38 -23.36 2.88
N ARG A 49 8.71 -22.10 3.15
CA ARG A 49 10.09 -21.60 3.34
C ARG A 49 10.21 -20.88 4.68
N SER A 50 11.24 -21.21 5.45
CA SER A 50 11.56 -20.62 6.74
C SER A 50 12.59 -19.49 6.59
N LEU A 51 12.44 -18.43 7.40
CA LEU A 51 13.44 -17.37 7.51
C LEU A 51 14.67 -17.83 8.28
N GLY A 52 14.51 -18.72 9.25
CA GLY A 52 15.60 -19.35 10.01
C GLY A 52 16.45 -20.36 9.23
N TRP A 53 16.06 -20.74 8.01
CA TRP A 53 16.78 -21.75 7.23
C TRP A 53 16.80 -21.46 5.73
N ASP A 54 15.66 -21.54 5.04
CA ASP A 54 15.63 -21.45 3.57
C ASP A 54 16.00 -20.06 3.04
N LEU A 55 15.45 -19.03 3.67
CA LEU A 55 15.61 -17.61 3.33
C LEU A 55 16.68 -16.94 4.19
N LEU A 56 17.47 -17.73 4.92
CA LEU A 56 18.47 -17.23 5.85
C LEU A 56 19.47 -16.34 5.09
N PRO A 57 19.56 -15.04 5.41
CA PRO A 57 20.37 -14.10 4.64
C PRO A 57 21.88 -14.36 4.80
N PRO A 58 22.69 -13.99 3.78
CA PRO A 58 24.15 -14.07 3.82
C PRO A 58 24.77 -13.54 5.11
N GLY A 59 25.74 -14.27 5.66
CA GLY A 59 26.45 -13.90 6.88
C GLY A 59 25.72 -14.22 8.18
N SER A 60 24.55 -14.87 8.13
CA SER A 60 23.92 -15.42 9.33
C SER A 60 24.80 -16.49 9.98
N GLU A 61 25.03 -16.38 11.29
CA GLU A 61 25.87 -17.29 12.05
C GLU A 61 25.10 -18.51 12.57
N ARG A 62 25.83 -19.61 12.82
CA ARG A 62 25.31 -20.75 13.59
C ARG A 62 24.90 -20.30 14.98
N TYR A 63 23.92 -20.96 15.57
CA TYR A 63 23.55 -20.73 16.95
C TYR A 63 23.12 -22.02 17.64
N GLU A 64 23.27 -22.07 18.95
CA GLU A 64 22.83 -23.20 19.76
C GLU A 64 21.42 -22.95 20.29
N TYR A 65 20.57 -23.97 20.21
CA TYR A 65 19.25 -23.98 20.84
C TYR A 65 18.88 -25.42 21.21
N GLU A 66 18.55 -25.65 22.49
CA GLU A 66 18.13 -26.95 23.03
C GLU A 66 19.07 -28.12 22.64
N GLY A 67 20.38 -27.93 22.82
CA GLY A 67 21.38 -28.98 22.57
C GLY A 67 21.67 -29.25 21.08
N LYS A 68 21.07 -28.47 20.17
CA LYS A 68 21.35 -28.51 18.74
C LYS A 68 22.06 -27.27 18.26
N ILE A 69 22.91 -27.45 17.25
CA ILE A 69 23.47 -26.36 16.45
C ILE A 69 22.54 -26.15 15.26
N TYR A 70 21.96 -24.96 15.19
CA TYR A 70 21.23 -24.47 14.04
C TYR A 70 22.22 -23.85 13.05
N ALA A 71 21.95 -24.11 11.78
CA ALA A 71 22.83 -23.78 10.69
C ALA A 71 22.98 -22.27 10.46
N GLY A 72 24.21 -21.84 10.17
CA GLY A 72 24.49 -20.52 9.59
C GLY A 72 24.34 -20.55 8.06
N TYR A 73 24.46 -19.39 7.43
CA TYR A 73 24.38 -19.29 5.97
C TYR A 73 25.41 -20.22 5.28
N LYS A 74 24.98 -20.96 4.25
CA LYS A 74 25.71 -22.03 3.54
C LYS A 74 25.96 -23.33 4.31
N ASP A 75 25.57 -23.44 5.57
CA ASP A 75 25.65 -24.71 6.28
C ASP A 75 24.56 -25.70 5.83
N SER A 76 24.79 -26.97 6.14
CA SER A 76 23.83 -28.06 5.96
C SER A 76 24.08 -29.19 6.96
N PRO A 77 23.03 -29.84 7.49
CA PRO A 77 21.58 -29.61 7.29
C PRO A 77 21.03 -28.46 8.17
N GLU A 78 19.71 -28.32 8.26
CA GLU A 78 19.01 -27.26 9.04
C GLU A 78 19.49 -27.14 10.49
N SER A 79 19.70 -28.29 11.15
CA SER A 79 20.33 -28.38 12.46
C SER A 79 20.92 -29.76 12.69
N TRP A 80 21.83 -29.88 13.65
CA TRP A 80 22.44 -31.13 14.08
C TRP A 80 22.75 -31.11 15.58
N ASP A 81 22.96 -32.27 16.18
CA ASP A 81 23.23 -32.36 17.62
C ASP A 81 24.60 -31.77 17.94
N LYS A 82 24.69 -31.03 19.05
CA LYS A 82 25.94 -30.41 19.49
C LYS A 82 27.02 -31.46 19.71
N GLY A 83 28.23 -31.17 19.23
CA GLY A 83 29.37 -32.07 19.32
C GLY A 83 29.43 -33.14 18.21
N THR A 84 28.45 -33.16 17.30
CA THR A 84 28.47 -34.05 16.14
C THR A 84 28.95 -33.33 14.87
N VAL A 85 29.47 -34.11 13.91
CA VAL A 85 29.80 -33.62 12.57
C VAL A 85 28.53 -33.70 11.70
N PRO A 86 28.02 -32.58 11.15
CA PRO A 86 26.82 -32.60 10.34
C PRO A 86 27.05 -33.35 9.03
N LYS A 87 26.02 -34.05 8.54
CA LYS A 87 26.01 -34.67 7.22
C LYS A 87 25.23 -33.76 6.26
N PRO A 88 25.89 -33.12 5.28
CA PRO A 88 25.20 -32.24 4.34
C PRO A 88 24.12 -32.96 3.54
N ILE A 89 23.06 -32.23 3.21
CA ILE A 89 21.98 -32.63 2.29
C ILE A 89 22.04 -31.74 1.05
N GLY A 90 21.22 -32.04 0.03
CA GLY A 90 21.14 -31.24 -1.20
C GLY A 90 20.54 -29.84 -1.05
N TRP A 91 20.43 -29.31 0.18
CA TRP A 91 19.89 -28.01 0.51
C TRP A 91 20.73 -27.38 1.61
N TYR A 92 20.96 -26.07 1.54
CA TYR A 92 21.75 -25.33 2.52
C TYR A 92 21.01 -24.08 3.02
N ALA A 93 21.45 -23.53 4.15
CA ALA A 93 20.85 -22.33 4.73
C ALA A 93 21.01 -21.12 3.81
N GLY A 94 19.91 -20.53 3.38
CA GLY A 94 19.87 -19.42 2.43
C GLY A 94 19.79 -19.83 0.96
N MET A 95 19.63 -21.12 0.64
CA MET A 95 19.52 -21.54 -0.77
C MET A 95 18.32 -20.90 -1.49
N GLN A 96 17.21 -20.70 -0.80
CA GLN A 96 16.05 -20.01 -1.40
C GLN A 96 16.32 -18.51 -1.55
N TYR A 97 16.96 -17.88 -0.56
CA TYR A 97 17.41 -16.48 -0.64
C TYR A 97 18.24 -16.24 -1.90
N ASP A 98 19.31 -17.03 -2.08
CA ASP A 98 20.24 -16.89 -3.20
C ASP A 98 19.51 -16.98 -4.54
N GLY A 99 18.62 -17.97 -4.65
CA GLY A 99 17.81 -18.17 -5.84
C GLY A 99 16.89 -17.00 -6.14
N ASP A 100 16.16 -16.52 -5.14
CA ASP A 100 15.18 -15.44 -5.30
C ASP A 100 15.88 -14.12 -5.68
N VAL A 101 16.99 -13.79 -5.00
CA VAL A 101 17.78 -12.60 -5.31
C VAL A 101 18.42 -12.70 -6.70
N ALA A 102 19.00 -13.84 -7.06
CA ALA A 102 19.60 -14.03 -8.39
C ALA A 102 18.57 -13.91 -9.51
N ARG A 103 17.37 -14.47 -9.34
CA ARG A 103 16.27 -14.35 -10.32
C ARG A 103 15.79 -12.91 -10.48
N ALA A 104 15.58 -12.20 -9.39
CA ALA A 104 15.20 -10.79 -9.43
C ALA A 104 16.28 -9.95 -10.13
N LYS A 105 17.56 -10.14 -9.80
CA LYS A 105 18.69 -9.47 -10.49
C LYS A 105 18.74 -9.80 -11.98
N THR A 106 18.43 -11.04 -12.36
CA THR A 106 18.37 -11.44 -13.78
C THR A 106 17.28 -10.69 -14.54
N VAL A 107 16.09 -10.55 -13.94
CA VAL A 107 14.99 -9.78 -14.55
C VAL A 107 15.38 -8.31 -14.72
N LEU A 108 15.95 -7.70 -13.68
CA LEU A 108 16.37 -6.30 -13.70
C LEU A 108 17.51 -6.03 -14.70
N ALA A 109 18.46 -6.95 -14.85
CA ALA A 109 19.53 -6.86 -15.85
C ALA A 109 19.01 -6.98 -17.29
N ASN A 110 17.84 -7.60 -17.48
CA ASN A 110 17.20 -7.81 -18.77
C ASN A 110 15.87 -7.04 -18.87
N LEU A 111 15.79 -5.88 -18.21
CA LEU A 111 14.53 -5.16 -18.00
C LEU A 111 13.73 -4.93 -19.29
N ALA A 112 14.38 -4.56 -20.40
CA ALA A 112 13.73 -4.30 -21.68
C ALA A 112 12.94 -5.50 -22.23
N ASN A 113 13.32 -6.74 -21.88
CA ASN A 113 12.60 -7.95 -22.28
C ASN A 113 11.30 -8.14 -21.49
N TYR A 114 11.26 -7.66 -20.26
CA TYR A 114 10.12 -7.83 -19.34
C TYR A 114 9.20 -6.60 -19.33
N TYR A 115 9.77 -5.42 -19.59
CA TYR A 115 9.07 -4.15 -19.69
C TYR A 115 9.63 -3.35 -20.89
N PRO A 116 9.12 -3.58 -22.11
CA PRO A 116 9.61 -2.90 -23.31
C PRO A 116 9.52 -1.38 -23.20
N GLY A 117 10.60 -0.69 -23.59
CA GLY A 117 10.70 0.77 -23.52
C GLY A 117 11.19 1.33 -22.18
N ALA A 118 11.43 0.49 -21.17
CA ALA A 118 12.05 0.93 -19.92
C ALA A 118 13.50 1.41 -20.15
N LYS A 119 13.83 2.59 -19.60
CA LYS A 119 15.18 3.20 -19.71
C LYS A 119 16.07 2.92 -18.49
N GLY A 120 15.48 2.44 -17.39
CA GLY A 120 16.14 2.19 -16.12
C GLY A 120 15.12 1.81 -15.06
N PHE A 121 15.59 1.57 -13.84
CA PHE A 121 14.73 1.24 -12.70
C PHE A 121 15.31 1.80 -11.40
N GLU A 122 14.43 1.95 -10.41
CA GLU A 122 14.78 2.17 -9.02
C GLU A 122 14.13 1.07 -8.17
N ILE A 123 14.84 0.59 -7.14
CA ILE A 123 14.24 -0.30 -6.15
C ILE A 123 13.54 0.55 -5.08
N ALA A 124 12.26 0.84 -5.32
CA ALA A 124 11.45 1.65 -4.40
C ALA A 124 11.24 0.97 -3.04
N GLY A 125 11.15 -0.36 -3.01
CA GLY A 125 10.99 -1.11 -1.78
C GLY A 125 10.74 -2.60 -1.93
N PHE A 126 10.57 -3.24 -0.78
CA PHE A 126 10.34 -4.68 -0.65
C PHE A 126 9.08 -4.96 0.17
N PHE A 127 8.43 -6.07 -0.14
CA PHE A 127 7.29 -6.59 0.61
C PHE A 127 7.63 -7.98 1.14
N PHE A 128 7.34 -8.23 2.41
CA PHE A 128 7.60 -9.50 3.06
C PHE A 128 6.37 -9.98 3.82
N TRP A 129 5.83 -11.13 3.40
CA TRP A 129 4.74 -11.80 4.09
C TRP A 129 5.06 -13.28 4.22
N GLN A 130 5.62 -13.63 5.38
CA GLN A 130 6.15 -14.95 5.69
C GLN A 130 6.09 -15.13 7.21
N GLY A 131 6.28 -16.35 7.71
CA GLY A 131 6.43 -16.66 9.12
C GLY A 131 5.87 -18.03 9.46
N ASP A 132 4.99 -18.55 8.61
CA ASP A 132 4.26 -19.79 8.87
C ASP A 132 5.19 -20.97 9.12
N LYS A 133 6.25 -21.13 8.32
CA LYS A 133 7.16 -22.26 8.48
C LYS A 133 7.97 -22.19 9.77
N ASP A 134 8.40 -20.99 10.18
CA ASP A 134 9.18 -20.79 11.39
C ASP A 134 8.38 -21.09 12.66
N ARG A 135 7.03 -21.02 12.62
CA ARG A 135 6.20 -21.29 13.80
C ARG A 135 6.27 -22.74 14.28
N TYR A 136 6.68 -23.65 13.41
CA TYR A 136 6.83 -25.08 13.71
C TYR A 136 8.21 -25.44 14.29
N ASN A 137 9.10 -24.47 14.45
CA ASN A 137 10.43 -24.67 14.99
C ASN A 137 10.74 -23.57 16.03
N ALA A 138 10.86 -23.95 17.30
CA ALA A 138 11.08 -22.99 18.39
C ALA A 138 12.42 -22.24 18.27
N GLY A 139 13.47 -22.93 17.80
CA GLY A 139 14.77 -22.31 17.53
C GLY A 139 14.69 -21.23 16.44
N HIS A 140 13.87 -21.44 15.41
CA HIS A 140 13.65 -20.46 14.35
C HIS A 140 12.77 -19.29 14.84
N ALA A 141 11.65 -19.60 15.49
CA ALA A 141 10.74 -18.59 16.02
C ALA A 141 11.44 -17.66 17.03
N GLY A 142 12.28 -18.22 17.91
CA GLY A 142 13.08 -17.45 18.87
C GLY A 142 14.13 -16.54 18.24
N ARG A 143 14.60 -16.86 17.03
CA ARG A 143 15.60 -16.07 16.28
C ARG A 143 14.98 -15.15 15.22
N TYR A 144 13.65 -15.18 15.06
CA TYR A 144 12.97 -14.56 13.93
C TYR A 144 13.22 -13.04 13.82
N GLU A 145 13.21 -12.31 14.94
CA GLU A 145 13.45 -10.87 14.95
C GLU A 145 14.85 -10.51 14.42
N GLN A 146 15.88 -11.17 14.96
CA GLN A 146 17.27 -10.97 14.54
C GLN A 146 17.43 -11.28 13.05
N ASN A 147 16.87 -12.41 12.59
CA ASN A 147 16.96 -12.81 11.20
C ASN A 147 16.19 -11.85 10.28
N LEU A 148 15.03 -11.33 10.71
CA LEU A 148 14.25 -10.37 9.93
C LEU A 148 14.98 -9.03 9.79
N VAL A 149 15.57 -8.51 10.87
CA VAL A 149 16.39 -7.30 10.84
C VAL A 149 17.57 -7.48 9.88
N HIS A 150 18.27 -8.61 9.98
CA HIS A 150 19.41 -8.92 9.10
C HIS A 150 18.98 -9.08 7.64
N PHE A 151 17.83 -9.71 7.39
CA PHE A 151 17.25 -9.90 6.06
C PHE A 151 16.91 -8.56 5.39
N ILE A 152 16.25 -7.63 6.12
CA ILE A 152 15.95 -6.28 5.63
C ILE A 152 17.22 -5.56 5.19
N LYS A 153 18.27 -5.58 6.03
CA LYS A 153 19.54 -4.92 5.75
C LYS A 153 20.26 -5.56 4.56
N THR A 154 20.26 -6.88 4.50
CA THR A 154 20.98 -7.63 3.46
C THR A 154 20.33 -7.45 2.10
N LEU A 155 18.99 -7.46 1.99
CA LEU A 155 18.32 -7.15 0.73
C LEU A 155 18.65 -5.74 0.22
N ARG A 156 18.60 -4.72 1.09
CA ARG A 156 19.00 -3.35 0.71
C ARG A 156 20.43 -3.30 0.18
N LYS A 157 21.36 -4.00 0.83
CA LYS A 157 22.75 -4.10 0.39
C LYS A 157 22.87 -4.81 -0.97
N ASP A 158 22.23 -5.96 -1.12
CA ASP A 158 22.33 -6.80 -2.32
C ASP A 158 21.79 -6.13 -3.58
N PHE A 159 20.78 -5.26 -3.43
CA PHE A 159 20.21 -4.46 -4.51
C PHE A 159 20.79 -3.04 -4.60
N ASN A 160 21.79 -2.71 -3.79
CA ASN A 160 22.38 -1.38 -3.69
C ASN A 160 21.33 -0.26 -3.48
N ALA A 161 20.36 -0.53 -2.62
CA ALA A 161 19.18 0.31 -2.40
C ALA A 161 19.00 0.62 -0.90
N PRO A 162 19.88 1.42 -0.29
CA PRO A 162 19.88 1.68 1.16
C PRO A 162 18.62 2.42 1.65
N SER A 163 17.97 3.20 0.79
CA SER A 163 16.75 3.97 1.08
C SER A 163 15.45 3.22 0.76
N ALA A 164 15.56 2.03 0.13
CA ALA A 164 14.41 1.24 -0.28
C ALA A 164 13.52 0.93 0.92
N LYS A 165 12.23 1.22 0.77
CA LYS A 165 11.24 1.00 1.83
C LYS A 165 11.01 -0.48 2.04
N PHE A 166 10.51 -0.84 3.22
CA PHE A 166 10.24 -2.24 3.53
C PHE A 166 8.92 -2.39 4.25
N VAL A 167 8.04 -3.25 3.75
CA VAL A 167 6.74 -3.53 4.39
C VAL A 167 6.66 -4.98 4.78
N VAL A 168 6.45 -5.22 6.07
CA VAL A 168 6.20 -6.55 6.65
C VAL A 168 4.70 -6.70 6.90
N ALA A 169 4.11 -7.84 6.54
CA ALA A 169 2.78 -8.21 7.02
C ALA A 169 2.90 -9.37 8.02
N THR A 170 2.11 -9.32 9.09
CA THR A 170 2.04 -10.42 10.06
C THR A 170 1.27 -11.61 9.49
N LEU A 171 1.22 -12.74 10.20
CA LEU A 171 0.33 -13.84 9.83
C LEU A 171 -1.11 -13.58 10.29
N GLY A 172 -2.08 -13.69 9.38
CA GLY A 172 -3.48 -13.33 9.63
C GLY A 172 -4.17 -14.15 10.74
N GLN A 173 -3.71 -15.37 11.00
CA GLN A 173 -4.29 -16.18 12.08
C GLN A 173 -3.86 -15.72 13.48
N THR A 174 -2.74 -15.03 13.63
CA THR A 174 -2.13 -14.80 14.95
C THR A 174 -2.62 -13.51 15.59
N ARG A 175 -3.25 -13.61 16.77
CA ARG A 175 -3.70 -12.43 17.54
C ARG A 175 -2.58 -11.83 18.37
N LYS A 176 -2.61 -10.51 18.58
CA LYS A 176 -1.79 -9.85 19.61
C LYS A 176 -1.99 -10.53 20.96
N GLY A 177 -0.90 -10.72 21.69
CA GLY A 177 -0.89 -11.46 22.95
C GLY A 177 -0.92 -12.98 22.81
N ALA A 178 -0.83 -13.54 21.61
CA ALA A 178 -0.57 -14.97 21.44
C ALA A 178 0.76 -15.35 22.10
N GLY A 179 0.79 -16.51 22.76
CA GLY A 179 2.01 -17.11 23.29
C GLY A 179 2.71 -18.03 22.29
N GLY A 180 3.78 -18.68 22.74
CA GLY A 180 4.54 -19.65 21.93
C GLY A 180 5.15 -19.05 20.66
N ASN A 181 5.49 -19.93 19.72
CA ASN A 181 6.23 -19.56 18.50
C ASN A 181 5.49 -18.52 17.63
N GLU A 182 4.17 -18.63 17.48
CA GLU A 182 3.39 -17.66 16.71
C GLU A 182 3.42 -16.26 17.37
N GLY A 183 3.37 -16.21 18.70
CA GLY A 183 3.54 -14.97 19.46
C GLY A 183 4.92 -14.34 19.28
N LEU A 184 5.98 -15.14 19.34
CA LEU A 184 7.36 -14.69 19.11
C LEU A 184 7.52 -14.08 17.71
N ILE A 185 7.00 -14.76 16.68
CA ILE A 185 7.06 -14.30 15.29
C ILE A 185 6.24 -13.02 15.10
N LEU A 186 5.02 -12.96 15.65
CA LEU A 186 4.18 -11.75 15.59
C LEU A 186 4.90 -10.56 16.23
N ASN A 187 5.46 -10.74 17.42
CA ASN A 187 6.16 -9.69 18.14
C ASN A 187 7.40 -9.21 17.36
N ALA A 188 8.17 -10.15 16.79
CA ALA A 188 9.31 -9.85 15.94
C ALA A 188 8.93 -9.02 14.70
N GLN A 189 7.83 -9.39 14.03
CA GLN A 189 7.32 -8.67 12.86
C GLN A 189 6.83 -7.26 13.22
N LEU A 190 6.22 -7.07 14.38
CA LEU A 190 5.79 -5.74 14.85
C LEU A 190 6.96 -4.89 15.36
N ALA A 191 8.01 -5.52 15.89
CA ALA A 191 9.17 -4.84 16.45
C ALA A 191 9.98 -4.06 15.41
N VAL A 192 10.03 -4.56 14.16
CA VAL A 192 10.75 -3.88 13.06
C VAL A 192 10.01 -2.67 12.48
N ASP A 193 8.78 -2.41 12.88
CA ASP A 193 8.05 -1.20 12.45
C ASP A 193 8.81 0.06 12.90
N GLY A 194 9.07 0.98 11.99
CA GLY A 194 9.80 2.22 12.29
C GLY A 194 9.13 3.09 13.36
N ARG A 195 7.82 2.96 13.57
CA ARG A 195 7.06 3.68 14.61
C ARG A 195 7.23 3.07 15.99
N SER A 196 7.75 1.84 16.10
CA SER A 196 8.02 1.19 17.40
C SER A 196 9.14 1.88 18.17
N GLY A 197 10.07 2.54 17.46
CA GLY A 197 11.26 3.17 18.02
C GLY A 197 12.36 2.18 18.42
N LYS A 198 12.15 0.85 18.33
CA LYS A 198 13.13 -0.17 18.72
C LYS A 198 14.38 -0.15 17.84
N TYR A 199 14.19 0.03 16.54
CA TYR A 199 15.27 0.16 15.56
C TYR A 199 15.24 1.56 14.95
N LYS A 200 16.11 2.46 15.45
CA LYS A 200 16.15 3.87 14.98
C LYS A 200 16.36 3.99 13.47
N GLU A 201 17.16 3.10 12.88
CA GLU A 201 17.45 3.05 11.44
C GLU A 201 16.21 2.69 10.58
N PHE A 202 15.14 2.17 11.19
CA PHE A 202 13.91 1.79 10.51
C PHE A 202 12.84 2.89 10.55
N ALA A 203 13.04 3.97 11.30
CA ALA A 203 12.13 5.11 11.36
C ALA A 203 11.87 5.68 9.96
N GLY A 204 10.60 5.74 9.56
CA GLY A 204 10.16 6.24 8.24
C GLY A 204 10.51 5.35 7.04
N ASN A 205 11.20 4.22 7.25
CA ASN A 205 11.71 3.36 6.16
C ASN A 205 11.25 1.89 6.26
N VAL A 206 10.69 1.46 7.38
CA VAL A 206 10.08 0.14 7.55
C VAL A 206 8.71 0.29 8.20
N ALA A 207 7.71 -0.44 7.72
CA ALA A 207 6.38 -0.49 8.30
C ALA A 207 5.92 -1.94 8.48
N SER A 208 5.14 -2.19 9.54
CA SER A 208 4.52 -3.48 9.79
C SER A 208 3.00 -3.37 9.77
N VAL A 209 2.37 -4.24 8.98
CA VAL A 209 0.93 -4.37 8.84
C VAL A 209 0.48 -5.55 9.69
N TYR A 210 -0.28 -5.25 10.75
CA TYR A 210 -0.97 -6.27 11.54
C TYR A 210 -2.15 -6.81 10.74
N SER A 211 -2.02 -8.02 10.20
CA SER A 211 -2.89 -8.56 9.16
C SER A 211 -4.12 -9.30 9.66
N LYS A 212 -4.19 -9.62 10.96
CA LYS A 212 -5.32 -10.40 11.51
C LYS A 212 -6.71 -9.81 11.21
N PRO A 213 -6.94 -8.48 11.28
CA PRO A 213 -8.23 -7.88 10.93
C PRO A 213 -8.63 -8.06 9.45
N PHE A 214 -7.68 -8.40 8.57
CA PHE A 214 -7.89 -8.61 7.13
C PHE A 214 -7.98 -10.11 6.78
N CYS A 215 -7.95 -10.99 7.78
CA CYS A 215 -7.95 -12.44 7.58
C CYS A 215 -9.37 -13.00 7.69
N HIS A 216 -9.99 -13.27 6.54
CA HIS A 216 -11.40 -13.67 6.44
C HIS A 216 -11.62 -15.18 6.49
N GLY A 217 -10.55 -15.98 6.63
CA GLY A 217 -10.65 -17.42 6.81
C GLY A 217 -9.30 -18.14 6.85
N GLY A 218 -9.30 -19.36 7.40
CA GLY A 218 -8.16 -20.27 7.41
C GLY A 218 -6.91 -19.77 8.16
N SER A 219 -5.79 -20.45 7.90
CA SER A 219 -4.46 -20.08 8.38
C SER A 219 -3.50 -19.94 7.19
N SER A 220 -2.33 -19.32 7.39
CA SER A 220 -1.29 -19.29 6.33
C SER A 220 -0.92 -20.68 5.81
N SER A 221 -0.85 -21.70 6.66
CA SER A 221 -0.57 -23.08 6.25
C SER A 221 -1.66 -23.68 5.34
N GLY A 222 -2.91 -23.24 5.51
CA GLY A 222 -4.05 -23.56 4.65
C GLY A 222 -4.31 -22.52 3.56
N HIS A 223 -3.34 -21.64 3.27
CA HIS A 223 -3.46 -20.53 2.30
C HIS A 223 -4.72 -19.68 2.51
N TYR A 224 -5.05 -19.41 3.78
CA TYR A 224 -6.24 -18.65 4.18
C TYR A 224 -7.55 -19.20 3.58
N GLY A 225 -7.62 -20.53 3.39
CA GLY A 225 -8.76 -21.20 2.78
C GLY A 225 -8.96 -20.87 1.31
N GLY A 226 -7.95 -20.33 0.62
CA GLY A 226 -8.07 -19.83 -0.74
C GLY A 226 -8.89 -18.54 -0.84
N ASN A 227 -9.12 -17.83 0.27
CA ASN A 227 -9.93 -16.62 0.30
C ASN A 227 -9.21 -15.46 -0.39
N ALA A 228 -9.65 -15.12 -1.60
CA ALA A 228 -9.10 -14.04 -2.41
C ALA A 228 -9.14 -12.67 -1.70
N GLU A 229 -10.23 -12.37 -0.98
CA GLU A 229 -10.41 -11.10 -0.26
C GLU A 229 -9.31 -10.88 0.80
N THR A 230 -8.88 -11.94 1.50
CA THR A 230 -7.78 -11.87 2.47
C THR A 230 -6.47 -11.45 1.81
N TYR A 231 -6.16 -12.03 0.64
CA TYR A 231 -4.96 -11.64 -0.11
C TYR A 231 -5.06 -10.20 -0.62
N MET A 232 -6.24 -9.80 -1.10
CA MET A 232 -6.48 -8.44 -1.56
C MET A 232 -6.32 -7.44 -0.41
N ASP A 233 -7.04 -7.61 0.69
CA ASP A 233 -7.04 -6.66 1.82
C ASP A 233 -5.68 -6.54 2.50
N VAL A 234 -4.96 -7.66 2.69
CA VAL A 234 -3.58 -7.61 3.18
C VAL A 234 -2.68 -6.89 2.17
N GLY A 235 -2.84 -7.18 0.88
CA GLY A 235 -2.13 -6.50 -0.19
C GLY A 235 -2.39 -4.99 -0.21
N GLU A 236 -3.65 -4.57 -0.06
CA GLU A 236 -4.05 -3.17 0.03
C GLU A 236 -3.41 -2.48 1.24
N ALA A 237 -3.47 -3.12 2.41
CA ALA A 237 -2.88 -2.59 3.63
C ALA A 237 -1.35 -2.45 3.49
N MET A 238 -0.68 -3.43 2.90
CA MET A 238 0.75 -3.36 2.59
C MET A 238 1.07 -2.26 1.58
N GLY A 239 0.29 -2.18 0.49
CA GLY A 239 0.43 -1.16 -0.54
C GLY A 239 0.27 0.26 0.00
N ARG A 240 -0.73 0.49 0.87
CA ARG A 240 -0.93 1.76 1.56
C ARG A 240 0.24 2.13 2.47
N ALA A 241 0.77 1.17 3.23
CA ALA A 241 1.92 1.40 4.09
C ALA A 241 3.18 1.79 3.27
N MET A 242 3.40 1.11 2.14
CA MET A 242 4.48 1.44 1.21
C MET A 242 4.29 2.83 0.60
N ALA A 243 3.10 3.10 0.07
CA ALA A 243 2.71 4.37 -0.53
C ALA A 243 2.93 5.55 0.42
N ALA A 244 2.53 5.41 1.69
CA ALA A 244 2.75 6.44 2.71
C ALA A 244 4.25 6.73 2.94
N MET A 245 5.11 5.71 2.94
CA MET A 245 6.56 5.89 3.11
C MET A 245 7.26 6.43 1.85
N ILE A 246 6.79 6.04 0.66
CA ILE A 246 7.31 6.60 -0.60
C ILE A 246 6.90 8.08 -0.70
N GLY A 247 5.62 8.39 -0.45
CA GLY A 247 5.10 9.75 -0.46
C GLY A 247 5.76 10.66 0.58
N SER A 248 6.14 10.14 1.76
CA SER A 248 6.81 10.94 2.80
C SER A 248 8.31 11.18 2.56
N THR A 249 8.94 10.47 1.61
CA THR A 249 10.38 10.59 1.33
C THR A 249 10.72 11.38 0.07
N LYS A 250 9.71 11.77 -0.73
CA LYS A 250 9.86 12.83 -1.74
C LYS A 250 9.85 14.21 -1.07
N GLY A 251 10.90 14.53 -0.33
CA GLY A 251 11.19 15.92 -0.01
C GLY A 251 11.61 16.67 -1.29
N SER A 252 10.86 17.72 -1.66
CA SER A 252 11.22 18.79 -2.61
C SER A 252 10.90 18.69 -4.11
N ASP A 253 9.94 17.88 -4.56
CA ASP A 253 9.39 18.06 -5.93
C ASP A 253 7.98 18.66 -5.86
N THR A 254 7.90 19.94 -6.21
CA THR A 254 6.74 20.87 -6.10
C THR A 254 5.50 20.50 -6.93
N ARG A 255 5.35 19.24 -7.36
CA ARG A 255 4.28 18.82 -8.27
C ARG A 255 3.09 18.14 -7.59
N ASP A 256 3.22 17.79 -6.31
CA ASP A 256 2.12 17.23 -5.51
C ASP A 256 1.96 17.93 -4.15
N ALA A 257 2.46 19.17 -4.07
CA ALA A 257 2.24 20.01 -2.91
C ALA A 257 0.73 20.23 -2.73
N GLY A 258 0.19 19.76 -1.61
CA GLY A 258 -1.10 20.23 -1.12
C GLY A 258 -1.03 21.74 -0.90
N PRO A 259 -2.16 22.46 -1.03
CA PRO A 259 -2.15 23.87 -0.67
C PRO A 259 -1.70 24.02 0.79
N LEU A 260 -0.93 25.06 1.06
CA LEU A 260 -0.63 25.47 2.44
C LEU A 260 -1.52 26.68 2.78
N PRO A 261 -1.86 26.86 4.06
CA PRO A 261 -2.56 28.06 4.48
C PRO A 261 -1.70 29.30 4.16
N GLU A 262 -2.35 30.35 3.65
CA GLU A 262 -1.67 31.60 3.34
C GLU A 262 -0.99 32.19 4.59
N GLY A 263 0.25 32.67 4.43
CA GLY A 263 1.03 33.24 5.53
C GLY A 263 1.72 32.25 6.47
N LEU A 264 1.63 30.93 6.24
CA LEU A 264 2.39 29.91 6.98
C LEU A 264 3.49 29.29 6.12
N ASP A 265 4.75 29.63 6.39
CA ASP A 265 5.92 29.04 5.73
C ASP A 265 6.84 28.30 6.72
N GLU A 266 7.53 27.24 6.25
CA GLU A 266 8.40 26.40 7.10
C GLU A 266 9.61 27.15 7.71
N LYS A 267 10.02 28.27 7.10
CA LYS A 267 11.20 29.05 7.51
C LYS A 267 10.85 29.99 8.67
N THR A 268 9.64 30.52 8.72
CA THR A 268 9.16 31.47 9.72
C THR A 268 8.37 30.81 10.85
N ILE A 269 7.72 29.66 10.58
CA ILE A 269 6.93 28.95 11.57
C ILE A 269 7.79 28.30 12.67
N SER A 270 7.23 28.21 13.88
CA SER A 270 7.87 27.49 14.98
C SER A 270 8.26 26.06 14.59
N ARG A 271 9.44 25.60 15.02
CA ARG A 271 9.91 24.23 14.81
C ARG A 271 8.89 23.18 15.30
N ARG A 272 8.07 23.51 16.31
CA ARG A 272 7.05 22.61 16.85
C ARG A 272 5.87 22.39 15.90
N LEU A 273 5.61 23.33 14.99
CA LEU A 273 4.52 23.26 14.00
C LEU A 273 4.94 22.60 12.67
N ARG A 274 6.25 22.52 12.38
CA ARG A 274 6.76 21.94 11.14
C ARG A 274 6.23 20.54 10.83
N PRO A 275 6.06 19.61 11.80
CA PRO A 275 5.47 18.30 11.51
C PRO A 275 4.03 18.40 10.96
N ALA A 276 3.21 19.32 11.50
CA ALA A 276 1.85 19.53 11.02
C ALA A 276 1.85 20.17 9.62
N LEU A 277 2.74 21.14 9.38
CA LEU A 277 2.89 21.78 8.07
C LEU A 277 3.38 20.78 7.00
N GLY A 278 4.30 19.88 7.37
CA GLY A 278 4.75 18.79 6.53
C GLY A 278 3.64 17.76 6.24
N ALA A 279 2.75 17.49 7.19
CA ALA A 279 1.58 16.64 6.93
C ALA A 279 0.60 17.31 5.95
N LEU A 280 0.36 18.62 6.11
CA LEU A 280 -0.51 19.41 5.21
C LEU A 280 0.01 19.45 3.78
N SER A 281 1.32 19.69 3.60
CA SER A 281 1.92 19.76 2.26
C SER A 281 1.82 18.45 1.47
N HIS A 282 1.56 17.32 2.16
CA HIS A 282 1.32 16.01 1.55
C HIS A 282 -0.15 15.55 1.66
N ARG A 283 -1.09 16.48 1.94
CA ARG A 283 -2.54 16.22 2.08
C ARG A 283 -2.89 15.13 3.12
N ASN A 284 -2.02 14.92 4.10
CA ASN A 284 -2.24 13.96 5.19
C ASN A 284 -3.10 14.60 6.29
N TYR A 285 -4.28 15.12 5.93
CA TYR A 285 -5.14 15.90 6.82
C TYR A 285 -5.56 15.11 8.07
N TRP A 286 -5.80 13.80 7.91
CA TRP A 286 -6.09 12.89 9.02
C TRP A 286 -5.03 12.89 10.14
N ALA A 287 -3.78 13.19 9.82
CA ALA A 287 -2.67 13.20 10.79
C ALA A 287 -2.48 14.56 11.45
N VAL A 288 -3.11 15.63 10.93
CA VAL A 288 -2.90 17.00 11.37
C VAL A 288 -3.54 17.25 12.73
N GLU A 289 -4.82 16.91 12.92
CA GLU A 289 -5.55 17.22 14.16
C GLU A 289 -4.87 16.66 15.42
N PRO A 290 -4.43 15.38 15.47
CA PRO A 290 -3.71 14.85 16.64
C PRO A 290 -2.35 15.51 16.87
N MET A 291 -1.72 16.11 15.85
CA MET A 291 -0.49 16.90 16.03
C MET A 291 -0.83 18.25 16.65
N LEU A 292 -1.88 18.91 16.19
CA LEU A 292 -2.33 20.20 16.72
C LEU A 292 -2.78 20.08 18.17
N ASP A 293 -3.56 19.05 18.54
CA ASP A 293 -3.99 18.81 19.92
C ASP A 293 -2.81 18.65 20.90
N ARG A 294 -1.78 17.93 20.47
CA ARG A 294 -0.55 17.76 21.28
C ARG A 294 0.18 19.09 21.44
N LEU A 295 0.24 19.87 20.37
CA LEU A 295 0.88 21.18 20.40
C LEU A 295 0.10 22.16 21.29
N GLU A 296 -1.23 22.16 21.23
CA GLU A 296 -2.10 22.98 22.08
C GLU A 296 -1.92 22.65 23.55
N LYS A 297 -1.94 21.36 23.90
CA LYS A 297 -1.65 20.90 25.28
C LYS A 297 -0.27 21.32 25.75
N THR A 298 0.73 21.21 24.87
CA THR A 298 2.10 21.66 25.17
C THR A 298 2.13 23.18 25.38
N ASN A 299 1.41 23.95 24.56
CA ASN A 299 1.27 25.39 24.70
C ASN A 299 0.67 25.76 26.06
N GLN A 300 -0.45 25.13 26.45
CA GLN A 300 -1.10 25.36 27.75
C GLN A 300 -0.15 25.08 28.92
N GLN A 301 0.62 23.99 28.87
CA GLN A 301 1.62 23.67 29.90
C GLN A 301 2.77 24.68 29.96
N LEU A 302 3.19 25.21 28.81
CA LEU A 302 4.24 26.21 28.74
C LEU A 302 3.76 27.57 29.24
N GLN A 303 2.51 27.96 28.95
CA GLN A 303 1.91 29.21 29.41
C GLN A 303 1.91 29.34 30.94
N ALA A 304 1.82 28.22 31.66
CA ALA A 304 1.86 28.18 33.13
C ALA A 304 3.26 28.41 33.74
N LYS A 305 4.32 28.51 32.92
CA LYS A 305 5.69 28.69 33.42
C LYS A 305 6.05 30.17 33.60
N PRO A 306 6.81 30.55 34.65
CA PRO A 306 7.15 31.95 34.93
C PRO A 306 7.98 32.66 33.84
N ASN A 307 8.73 31.89 33.05
CA ASN A 307 9.64 32.36 32.01
C ASN A 307 9.13 32.04 30.59
N ALA A 308 7.82 31.82 30.44
CA ALA A 308 7.21 31.52 29.17
C ALA A 308 7.25 32.72 28.21
N ASP A 309 7.71 32.49 26.98
CA ASP A 309 7.61 33.49 25.91
C ASP A 309 6.17 33.53 25.38
N GLN A 310 5.36 34.39 25.96
CA GLN A 310 3.94 34.49 25.63
C GLN A 310 3.70 34.87 24.16
N ALA A 311 4.59 35.65 23.53
CA ALA A 311 4.42 36.06 22.14
C ALA A 311 4.56 34.86 21.19
N ILE A 312 5.54 33.99 21.42
CA ILE A 312 5.72 32.75 20.63
C ILE A 312 4.53 31.82 20.83
N LEU A 313 4.08 31.63 22.08
CA LEU A 313 2.97 30.73 22.39
C LEU A 313 1.65 31.20 21.74
N GLN A 314 1.39 32.51 21.73
CA GLN A 314 0.22 33.08 21.04
C GLN A 314 0.32 32.94 19.52
N ALA A 315 1.50 33.18 18.93
CA ALA A 315 1.71 32.97 17.49
C ALA A 315 1.49 31.50 17.08
N GLU A 316 1.90 30.54 17.93
CA GLU A 316 1.64 29.13 17.68
C GLU A 316 0.15 28.78 17.77
N LEU A 317 -0.59 29.31 18.75
CA LEU A 317 -2.04 29.10 18.85
C LEU A 317 -2.78 29.68 17.64
N GLN A 318 -2.38 30.86 17.16
CA GLN A 318 -2.95 31.45 15.94
C GLN A 318 -2.67 30.57 14.70
N ALA A 319 -1.46 30.03 14.57
CA ALA A 319 -1.10 29.13 13.49
C ALA A 319 -1.89 27.81 13.56
N ILE A 320 -2.11 27.26 14.76
CA ILE A 320 -2.96 26.07 14.96
C ILE A 320 -4.37 26.32 14.43
N GLN A 321 -4.99 27.46 14.81
CA GLN A 321 -6.32 27.82 14.34
C GLN A 321 -6.39 27.98 12.82
N THR A 322 -5.37 28.62 12.24
CA THR A 322 -5.25 28.81 10.78
C THR A 322 -5.16 27.47 10.06
N ILE A 323 -4.38 26.53 10.58
CA ILE A 323 -4.28 25.18 10.02
C ILE A 323 -5.61 24.44 10.11
N ARG A 324 -6.32 24.50 11.25
CA ARG A 324 -7.63 23.84 11.39
C ARG A 324 -8.65 24.39 10.39
N ALA A 325 -8.73 25.72 10.25
CA ALA A 325 -9.61 26.37 9.29
C ALA A 325 -9.31 25.94 7.85
N PHE A 326 -8.02 25.81 7.51
CA PHE A 326 -7.61 25.31 6.21
C PHE A 326 -8.04 23.85 5.99
N VAL A 327 -7.83 22.96 6.96
CA VAL A 327 -8.29 21.55 6.85
C VAL A 327 -9.82 21.49 6.68
N ASP A 328 -10.56 22.31 7.42
CA ASP A 328 -12.01 22.42 7.28
C ASP A 328 -12.43 22.84 5.86
N GLU A 329 -11.75 23.82 5.27
CA GLU A 329 -12.00 24.25 3.89
C GLU A 329 -11.77 23.11 2.88
N GLN A 330 -10.70 22.33 3.06
CA GLN A 330 -10.40 21.17 2.21
C GLN A 330 -11.50 20.10 2.32
N VAL A 331 -12.00 19.86 3.54
CA VAL A 331 -13.14 18.95 3.78
C VAL A 331 -14.41 19.47 3.08
N THR A 332 -14.71 20.76 3.20
CA THR A 332 -15.86 21.38 2.54
C THR A 332 -15.77 21.28 1.02
N GLY A 333 -14.61 21.57 0.42
CA GLY A 333 -14.39 21.43 -1.01
C GLY A 333 -14.57 19.98 -1.49
N ALA A 334 -14.12 19.01 -0.70
CA ALA A 334 -14.33 17.59 -0.98
C ALA A 334 -15.82 17.23 -1.02
N PHE A 335 -16.60 17.74 -0.05
CA PHE A 335 -18.06 17.54 -0.02
C PHE A 335 -18.77 18.16 -1.22
N GLU A 336 -18.47 19.41 -1.56
CA GLU A 336 -19.11 20.08 -2.69
C GLU A 336 -18.81 19.35 -4.01
N ARG A 337 -17.58 18.85 -4.17
CA ARG A 337 -17.22 18.05 -5.35
C ARG A 337 -17.90 16.69 -5.38
N ILE A 338 -18.04 15.99 -4.26
CA ILE A 338 -18.84 14.74 -4.24
C ILE A 338 -20.30 15.05 -4.59
N LYS A 339 -20.86 16.10 -3.98
CA LYS A 339 -22.25 16.51 -4.15
C LYS A 339 -22.55 16.88 -5.60
N SER A 340 -21.62 17.55 -6.29
CA SER A 340 -21.81 17.89 -7.72
C SER A 340 -22.01 16.64 -8.58
N TYR A 341 -21.22 15.58 -8.38
CA TYR A 341 -21.40 14.32 -9.09
C TYR A 341 -22.66 13.56 -8.69
N VAL A 342 -23.05 13.63 -7.42
CA VAL A 342 -24.33 13.05 -6.96
C VAL A 342 -25.50 13.77 -7.64
N SER A 343 -25.48 15.10 -7.69
CA SER A 343 -26.51 15.92 -8.35
C SER A 343 -26.56 15.70 -9.86
N ALA A 344 -25.41 15.48 -10.50
CA ALA A 344 -25.33 15.12 -11.93
C ALA A 344 -25.76 13.67 -12.23
N GLY A 345 -26.13 12.87 -11.22
CA GLY A 345 -26.48 11.47 -11.40
C GLY A 345 -25.27 10.54 -11.66
N ASN A 346 -24.04 11.07 -11.63
CA ASN A 346 -22.80 10.32 -11.82
C ASN A 346 -22.36 9.64 -10.51
N LEU A 347 -23.20 8.74 -9.99
CA LEU A 347 -22.97 8.08 -8.70
C LEU A 347 -21.73 7.18 -8.68
N TYR A 348 -21.28 6.69 -9.84
CA TYR A 348 -20.02 5.94 -9.93
C TYR A 348 -18.84 6.85 -9.62
N ARG A 349 -18.77 8.05 -10.24
CA ARG A 349 -17.69 9.00 -9.96
C ARG A 349 -17.76 9.55 -8.53
N ALA A 350 -18.96 9.82 -8.02
CA ALA A 350 -19.15 10.17 -6.62
C ALA A 350 -18.57 9.10 -5.67
N LYS A 351 -18.82 7.81 -5.94
CA LYS A 351 -18.24 6.71 -5.16
C LYS A 351 -16.71 6.67 -5.27
N GLN A 352 -16.14 6.90 -6.46
CA GLN A 352 -14.68 6.96 -6.63
C GLN A 352 -14.06 8.10 -5.83
N LEU A 353 -14.67 9.30 -5.84
CA LEU A 353 -14.21 10.43 -5.04
C LEU A 353 -14.29 10.17 -3.55
N VAL A 354 -15.34 9.51 -3.07
CA VAL A 354 -15.41 9.09 -1.65
C VAL A 354 -14.24 8.16 -1.31
N ILE A 355 -13.90 7.20 -2.16
CA ILE A 355 -12.75 6.31 -1.95
C ILE A 355 -11.44 7.09 -1.93
N GLU A 356 -11.29 8.06 -2.83
CA GLU A 356 -10.13 8.95 -2.92
C GLU A 356 -9.99 9.82 -1.66
N TYR A 357 -11.03 10.54 -1.30
CA TYR A 357 -11.04 11.47 -0.16
C TYR A 357 -10.97 10.79 1.19
N ASN A 358 -11.42 9.53 1.32
CA ASN A 358 -11.16 8.71 2.50
C ASN A 358 -9.65 8.49 2.74
N ARG A 359 -8.78 8.69 1.75
CA ARG A 359 -7.32 8.63 1.93
C ARG A 359 -6.79 9.85 2.70
N TYR A 360 -7.42 11.01 2.53
CA TYR A 360 -6.95 12.27 3.09
C TYR A 360 -7.63 12.62 4.42
N PHE A 361 -8.94 12.40 4.53
CA PHE A 361 -9.78 12.93 5.62
C PHE A 361 -10.24 11.88 6.65
N ARG A 362 -9.68 10.67 6.63
CA ARG A 362 -10.02 9.62 7.61
C ARG A 362 -9.84 10.13 9.05
N GLY A 363 -10.73 9.77 9.95
CA GLY A 363 -10.70 10.20 11.36
C GLY A 363 -11.06 11.67 11.58
N ILE A 364 -11.38 12.44 10.53
CA ILE A 364 -11.94 13.79 10.67
C ILE A 364 -13.45 13.64 10.74
N GLU A 365 -14.03 13.83 11.93
CA GLU A 365 -15.46 13.59 12.19
C GLU A 365 -16.39 14.39 11.27
N LYS A 366 -16.03 15.64 10.96
CA LYS A 366 -16.76 16.51 10.02
C LYS A 366 -16.88 15.90 8.62
N TYR A 367 -15.89 15.12 8.21
CA TYR A 367 -15.91 14.39 6.95
C TYR A 367 -16.57 13.00 7.11
N GLU A 368 -16.18 12.22 8.11
CA GLU A 368 -16.65 10.83 8.24
C GLU A 368 -18.16 10.73 8.46
N THR A 369 -18.74 11.59 9.29
CA THR A 369 -20.17 11.48 9.66
C THR A 369 -21.12 11.63 8.47
N PRO A 370 -21.00 12.68 7.62
CA PRO A 370 -21.84 12.80 6.44
C PRO A 370 -21.51 11.74 5.37
N ILE A 371 -20.24 11.38 5.19
CA ILE A 371 -19.82 10.40 4.18
C ILE A 371 -20.31 8.99 4.51
N ALA A 372 -20.33 8.59 5.78
CA ALA A 372 -20.85 7.29 6.19
C ALA A 372 -22.30 7.09 5.74
N LYS A 373 -23.15 8.14 5.85
CA LYS A 373 -24.54 8.10 5.37
C LYS A 373 -24.61 7.88 3.86
N LEU A 374 -23.78 8.60 3.10
CA LEU A 374 -23.72 8.48 1.64
C LEU A 374 -23.19 7.09 1.21
N GLN A 375 -22.17 6.56 1.89
CA GLN A 375 -21.65 5.22 1.64
C GLN A 375 -22.71 4.15 1.89
N GLN A 376 -23.52 4.29 2.94
CA GLN A 376 -24.66 3.39 3.18
C GLN A 376 -25.72 3.50 2.09
N ALA A 377 -25.98 4.71 1.57
CA ALA A 377 -26.87 4.91 0.43
C ALA A 377 -26.34 4.20 -0.83
N PHE A 378 -25.03 4.24 -1.11
CA PHE A 378 -24.40 3.55 -2.25
C PHE A 378 -24.60 2.03 -2.26
N LEU A 379 -24.94 1.42 -1.12
CA LEU A 379 -25.18 -0.02 -1.01
C LEU A 379 -26.64 -0.42 -1.31
N LYS A 380 -27.54 0.55 -1.47
CA LYS A 380 -28.99 0.33 -1.64
C LYS A 380 -29.46 0.85 -2.99
N ASP A 381 -30.55 0.27 -3.50
CA ASP A 381 -31.19 0.80 -4.70
C ASP A 381 -31.93 2.12 -4.39
N PRO A 382 -31.95 3.07 -5.34
CA PRO A 382 -31.48 2.96 -6.73
C PRO A 382 -29.97 3.22 -6.94
N TYR A 383 -29.23 3.62 -5.89
CA TYR A 383 -27.83 4.04 -6.01
C TYR A 383 -26.91 2.89 -6.42
N LYS A 384 -27.08 1.72 -5.81
CA LYS A 384 -26.29 0.51 -6.12
C LYS A 384 -26.39 0.15 -7.61
N THR A 385 -27.60 0.05 -8.15
CA THR A 385 -27.82 -0.23 -9.58
C THR A 385 -27.20 0.85 -10.46
N THR A 386 -27.38 2.12 -10.12
CA THR A 386 -26.82 3.25 -10.89
C THR A 386 -25.27 3.24 -10.90
N ILE A 387 -24.64 2.89 -9.78
CA ILE A 387 -23.17 2.75 -9.69
C ILE A 387 -22.67 1.61 -10.57
N GLN A 388 -23.40 0.48 -10.63
CA GLN A 388 -23.06 -0.66 -11.49
C GLN A 388 -23.18 -0.29 -12.97
N GLN A 389 -24.23 0.45 -13.34
CA GLN A 389 -24.38 1.00 -14.69
C GLN A 389 -23.21 1.92 -15.04
N GLY A 390 -22.83 2.83 -14.13
CA GLY A 390 -21.68 3.71 -14.34
C GLY A 390 -20.37 2.96 -14.56
N ALA A 391 -20.08 1.95 -13.72
CA ALA A 391 -18.88 1.12 -13.89
C ALA A 391 -18.82 0.47 -15.29
N GLN A 392 -19.95 -0.07 -15.76
CA GLN A 392 -20.04 -0.66 -17.11
C GLN A 392 -19.91 0.39 -18.20
N PHE A 393 -20.53 1.56 -18.06
CA PHE A 393 -20.43 2.67 -19.00
C PHE A 393 -18.98 3.11 -19.21
N TYR A 394 -18.26 3.45 -18.13
CA TYR A 394 -16.86 3.90 -18.23
C TYR A 394 -15.97 2.83 -18.85
N GLN A 395 -16.19 1.55 -18.52
CA GLN A 395 -15.44 0.45 -19.12
C GLN A 395 -15.70 0.31 -20.63
N LEU A 396 -16.96 0.40 -21.05
CA LEU A 396 -17.36 0.30 -22.45
C LEU A 396 -16.85 1.51 -23.26
N LEU A 397 -16.99 2.73 -22.71
CA LEU A 397 -16.47 3.96 -23.32
C LEU A 397 -14.96 3.87 -23.52
N ALA A 398 -14.21 3.53 -22.47
CA ALA A 398 -12.75 3.37 -22.57
C ALA A 398 -12.35 2.32 -23.62
N ASN A 399 -13.09 1.20 -23.69
CA ASN A 399 -12.82 0.16 -24.68
C ASN A 399 -13.14 0.63 -26.12
N ALA A 400 -14.24 1.36 -26.32
CA ALA A 400 -14.62 1.91 -27.61
C ALA A 400 -13.59 2.94 -28.12
N GLN A 401 -13.11 3.82 -27.23
CA GLN A 401 -12.08 4.82 -27.57
C GLN A 401 -10.69 4.22 -27.83
N ARG A 402 -10.36 3.12 -27.15
CA ARG A 402 -9.07 2.44 -27.31
C ARG A 402 -9.01 1.56 -28.57
N VAL A 403 -10.06 0.78 -28.82
CA VAL A 403 -10.08 -0.23 -29.90
C VAL A 403 -10.64 0.35 -31.20
N ARG A 404 -11.59 1.28 -31.12
CA ARG A 404 -12.14 2.05 -32.25
C ARG A 404 -12.72 1.18 -33.37
N THR A 405 -13.51 0.16 -33.01
CA THR A 405 -14.18 -0.73 -33.98
C THR A 405 -15.70 -0.59 -33.91
N PRO A 406 -16.43 -0.91 -35.00
CA PRO A 406 -17.90 -0.94 -34.99
C PRO A 406 -18.46 -1.84 -33.90
N ARG A 407 -17.81 -2.98 -33.63
CA ARG A 407 -18.20 -3.92 -32.58
C ARG A 407 -18.16 -3.30 -31.18
N THR A 408 -17.14 -2.48 -30.88
CA THR A 408 -17.05 -1.83 -29.56
C THR A 408 -18.06 -0.70 -29.39
N ILE A 409 -18.44 -0.03 -30.48
CA ILE A 409 -19.51 0.98 -30.46
C ILE A 409 -20.88 0.31 -30.30
N ASP A 410 -21.12 -0.82 -30.98
CA ASP A 410 -22.36 -1.62 -30.84
C ASP A 410 -22.59 -2.12 -29.41
N LEU A 411 -21.53 -2.53 -28.70
CA LEU A 411 -21.65 -2.88 -27.27
C LEU A 411 -22.09 -1.70 -26.40
N LEU A 412 -21.62 -0.48 -26.70
CA LEU A 412 -22.02 0.74 -26.00
C LEU A 412 -23.47 1.12 -26.35
N ALA A 413 -23.90 0.92 -27.59
CA ALA A 413 -25.29 1.13 -28.03
C ALA A 413 -26.26 0.16 -27.34
N LYS A 414 -25.93 -1.13 -27.28
CA LYS A 414 -26.71 -2.15 -26.55
C LYS A 414 -26.79 -1.85 -25.06
N PHE A 415 -25.72 -1.32 -24.48
CA PHE A 415 -25.74 -0.82 -23.11
C PHE A 415 -26.73 0.33 -22.95
N ALA A 416 -26.70 1.31 -23.86
CA ALA A 416 -27.60 2.46 -23.83
C ALA A 416 -29.08 2.03 -23.94
N GLU A 417 -29.42 1.12 -24.85
CA GLU A 417 -30.77 0.57 -25.02
C GLU A 417 -31.27 -0.13 -23.75
N ARG A 418 -30.43 -0.99 -23.16
CA ARG A 418 -30.78 -1.75 -21.96
C ARG A 418 -30.93 -0.85 -20.72
N VAL A 419 -30.12 0.20 -20.62
CA VAL A 419 -30.09 1.09 -19.45
C VAL A 419 -31.14 2.20 -19.56
N GLY A 420 -31.52 2.62 -20.77
CA GLY A 420 -32.60 3.56 -21.02
C GLY A 420 -32.27 4.99 -20.57
N ASP A 421 -33.26 5.68 -20.00
CA ASP A 421 -33.20 7.12 -19.70
C ASP A 421 -32.38 7.52 -18.46
N THR A 422 -31.53 6.64 -17.93
CA THR A 422 -30.61 7.02 -16.85
C THR A 422 -29.49 7.92 -17.37
N ALA A 423 -28.77 8.58 -16.45
CA ALA A 423 -27.64 9.44 -16.79
C ALA A 423 -26.59 8.71 -17.66
N TYR A 424 -26.31 7.42 -17.36
CA TYR A 424 -25.36 6.64 -18.13
C TYR A 424 -25.91 6.12 -19.46
N GLY A 425 -27.22 5.85 -19.56
CA GLY A 425 -27.82 5.47 -20.84
C GLY A 425 -27.83 6.64 -21.83
N LYS A 426 -28.15 7.85 -21.34
CA LYS A 426 -28.03 9.10 -22.12
C LYS A 426 -26.58 9.40 -22.52
N ALA A 427 -25.64 9.28 -21.58
CA ALA A 427 -24.21 9.44 -21.87
C ALA A 427 -23.70 8.43 -22.90
N ALA A 428 -24.15 7.17 -22.83
CA ALA A 428 -23.81 6.13 -23.80
C ALA A 428 -24.38 6.44 -25.20
N ASN A 429 -25.63 6.90 -25.29
CA ASN A 429 -26.21 7.35 -26.57
C ASN A 429 -25.42 8.51 -27.18
N ALA A 430 -25.06 9.52 -26.38
CA ALA A 430 -24.25 10.64 -26.83
C ALA A 430 -22.85 10.18 -27.30
N ALA A 431 -22.21 9.27 -26.55
CA ALA A 431 -20.92 8.70 -26.94
C ALA A 431 -21.00 7.90 -28.25
N VAL A 432 -22.04 7.08 -28.43
CA VAL A 432 -22.27 6.33 -29.68
C VAL A 432 -22.45 7.27 -30.86
N ALA A 433 -23.23 8.34 -30.71
CA ALA A 433 -23.42 9.35 -31.75
C ALA A 433 -22.09 10.02 -32.14
N ALA A 434 -21.29 10.43 -31.16
CA ALA A 434 -20.00 11.05 -31.39
C ALA A 434 -18.99 10.10 -32.06
N LEU A 435 -18.88 8.86 -31.57
CA LEU A 435 -17.96 7.85 -32.12
C LEU A 435 -18.35 7.35 -33.51
N ASN A 436 -19.64 7.35 -33.85
CA ASN A 436 -20.08 7.03 -35.21
C ASN A 436 -19.74 8.16 -36.20
N LYS A 437 -19.72 9.41 -35.75
CA LYS A 437 -19.32 10.56 -36.56
C LYS A 437 -17.80 10.61 -36.74
N ASP A 438 -17.06 10.37 -35.66
CA ASP A 438 -15.59 10.29 -35.68
C ASP A 438 -15.12 9.21 -34.69
N PRO A 439 -14.69 8.02 -35.17
CA PRO A 439 -14.19 6.95 -34.30
C PRO A 439 -12.91 7.30 -33.51
N LYS A 440 -12.26 8.42 -33.84
CA LYS A 440 -11.04 8.90 -33.14
C LYS A 440 -11.31 9.99 -32.12
N VAL A 441 -12.55 10.48 -32.00
CA VAL A 441 -12.90 11.51 -31.02
C VAL A 441 -12.57 11.04 -29.60
N GLU A 442 -12.00 11.94 -28.80
CA GLU A 442 -11.79 11.72 -27.38
C GLU A 442 -12.97 12.35 -26.62
N LEU A 443 -13.62 11.53 -25.79
CA LEU A 443 -14.79 11.86 -25.01
C LEU A 443 -14.45 11.71 -23.54
N ASP A 444 -14.81 12.75 -22.80
CA ASP A 444 -14.77 12.71 -21.35
C ASP A 444 -16.09 12.15 -20.81
N GLY A 445 -16.01 11.01 -20.12
CA GLY A 445 -17.19 10.35 -19.59
C GLY A 445 -17.90 11.16 -18.50
N ASP A 446 -17.16 11.94 -17.71
CA ASP A 446 -17.75 12.78 -16.67
C ASP A 446 -18.63 13.90 -17.31
N THR A 447 -18.14 14.53 -18.38
CA THR A 447 -18.86 15.54 -19.18
C THR A 447 -20.12 14.95 -19.83
N LEU A 448 -20.00 13.78 -20.46
CA LEU A 448 -21.14 13.09 -21.10
C LEU A 448 -22.26 12.77 -20.10
N VAL A 449 -21.90 12.40 -18.86
CA VAL A 449 -22.88 12.08 -17.82
C VAL A 449 -23.49 13.34 -17.21
N ALA A 450 -22.71 14.42 -17.10
CA ALA A 450 -23.22 15.73 -16.68
C ALA A 450 -24.27 16.29 -17.66
N GLY A 451 -24.19 15.88 -18.94
CA GLY A 451 -25.11 16.33 -19.98
C GLY A 451 -24.75 17.69 -20.58
N ASP A 452 -23.53 18.15 -20.31
CA ASP A 452 -22.95 19.32 -20.97
C ASP A 452 -22.56 18.89 -22.41
N GLN A 453 -23.35 19.33 -23.39
CA GLN A 453 -23.19 18.99 -24.81
C GLN A 453 -22.03 19.73 -25.48
#